data_AF-A0A945Z9X0-F1
#
_entry.id   AF-A0A945Z9X0-F1
#
_cell.length_a   1.000
_cell.length_b   1.000
_cell.length_c   1.000
_cell.angle_alpha   90.00
_cell.angle_beta   90.00
_cell.angle_gamma   90.00
#
_symmetry.space_group_name_H-M   'P 1'
#
loop_
_entity.id
_entity.type
_entity.pdbx_description
1 polymer ?
#
loop_
_entity_poly.entity_id
_entity_poly.type
_entity_poly.pdbx_seq_one_letter_code
_entity_poly.pdbx_strand_id
1 'polypeptide(L)'
;MTHQKPSFTPLPRWLTLVIVLIFVLHFGANLVYQFGRTVLPAPIVEVTDRYIVPWFHQNYLMFAPDPAREIHTFLYRVETDTGWSNWKNPVYKYQLEHWSNKFGSGSDMYDILNGIADALYNGAHYAHFKGQPMDDDWFEMPGFKIAQKYIFEHSGVSIDQINAFQVGAFTEHHYVKNGTLGKTVLFQPYPIKRTAQ
;
A
#
# COMPACT_ATOMS: atom_id res chain seq x y z
N MET A 1 10.98 -46.87 41.30
CA MET A 1 10.87 -45.43 40.96
C MET A 1 9.54 -45.24 40.25
N THR A 2 8.54 -44.71 40.95
CA THR A 2 7.19 -44.45 40.40
C THR A 2 7.17 -43.04 39.83
N HIS A 3 7.06 -42.91 38.50
CA HIS A 3 6.80 -41.63 37.84
C HIS A 3 5.40 -41.14 38.22
N GLN A 4 5.32 -40.12 39.07
CA GLN A 4 4.07 -39.37 39.23
C GLN A 4 3.80 -38.63 37.91
N LYS A 5 2.69 -38.97 37.25
CA LYS A 5 2.19 -38.19 36.12
C LYS A 5 1.78 -36.81 36.64
N PRO A 6 2.17 -35.71 35.97
CA PRO A 6 1.77 -34.37 36.40
C PRO A 6 0.24 -34.30 36.44
N SER A 7 -0.32 -33.94 37.60
CA SER A 7 -1.75 -33.72 37.77
C SER A 7 -2.12 -32.43 37.05
N PHE A 8 -2.75 -32.55 35.88
CA PHE A 8 -3.27 -31.41 35.15
C PHE A 8 -4.57 -30.98 35.82
N THR A 9 -4.52 -29.95 36.64
CA THR A 9 -5.74 -29.35 37.21
C THR A 9 -6.37 -28.47 36.13
N PRO A 10 -7.57 -28.80 35.62
CA PRO A 10 -8.22 -27.96 34.63
C PRO A 10 -8.51 -26.58 35.21
N LEU A 11 -8.40 -25.55 34.38
CA LEU A 11 -8.76 -24.18 34.79
C LEU A 11 -10.23 -24.14 35.24
N PRO A 12 -10.56 -23.33 36.26
CA PRO A 12 -11.95 -23.09 36.63
C PRO A 12 -12.77 -22.61 35.42
N ARG A 13 -14.01 -23.11 35.30
CA ARG A 13 -14.88 -22.80 34.14
C ARG A 13 -15.09 -21.30 33.94
N TRP A 14 -15.28 -20.55 35.02
CA TRP A 14 -15.46 -19.09 34.95
C TRP A 14 -14.23 -18.38 34.38
N LEU A 15 -13.02 -18.82 34.75
CA LEU A 15 -11.77 -18.25 34.26
C LEU A 15 -11.58 -18.56 32.77
N THR A 16 -11.91 -19.79 32.38
CA THR A 16 -11.92 -20.20 30.97
C THR A 16 -12.88 -19.33 30.15
N LEU A 17 -14.09 -19.06 30.67
CA LEU A 17 -15.06 -18.19 30.02
C LEU A 17 -14.56 -16.75 29.89
N VAL A 18 -13.91 -16.19 30.92
CA VAL A 18 -13.32 -14.85 30.86
C VAL A 18 -12.24 -14.77 29.78
N ILE A 19 -11.35 -15.76 29.72
CA ILE A 19 -10.29 -15.82 28.69
C ILE A 19 -10.91 -15.88 27.30
N VAL A 20 -11.87 -16.79 27.08
CA VAL A 20 -12.58 -16.92 25.79
C VAL A 20 -13.27 -15.61 25.41
N LEU A 21 -13.96 -14.96 26.36
CA LEU A 21 -14.62 -13.68 26.11
C LEU A 21 -13.62 -12.58 25.69
N ILE A 22 -12.47 -12.49 26.36
CA ILE A 22 -11.41 -11.54 25.99
C ILE A 22 -10.93 -11.80 24.56
N PHE A 23 -10.70 -13.06 24.19
CA PHE A 23 -10.30 -13.41 22.83
C PHE A 23 -11.38 -13.05 21.80
N VAL A 24 -12.65 -13.38 22.06
CA VAL A 24 -13.76 -13.05 21.17
C VAL A 24 -13.88 -11.53 20.98
N LEU A 25 -13.77 -10.75 22.05
CA LEU A 25 -13.80 -9.29 21.97
C LEU A 25 -12.59 -8.74 21.19
N HIS A 26 -11.40 -9.28 21.43
CA HIS A 26 -10.18 -8.86 20.74
C HIS A 26 -10.26 -9.13 19.23
N PHE A 27 -10.63 -10.36 18.83
CA PHE A 27 -10.76 -10.71 17.41
C PHE A 27 -11.93 -9.98 16.75
N GLY A 28 -13.03 -9.77 17.49
CA GLY A 28 -14.16 -8.95 17.02
C GLY A 28 -13.74 -7.50 16.73
N ALA A 29 -12.96 -6.89 17.62
CA ALA A 29 -12.41 -5.56 17.41
C ALA A 29 -11.43 -5.52 16.22
N ASN A 30 -10.58 -6.53 16.05
CA ASN A 30 -9.70 -6.64 14.87
C ASN A 30 -10.49 -6.76 13.57
N LEU A 31 -11.62 -7.47 13.57
CA LEU A 31 -12.49 -7.58 12.40
C LEU A 31 -13.14 -6.23 12.08
N VAL A 32 -13.68 -5.56 13.09
CA VAL A 32 -14.28 -4.22 12.94
C VAL A 32 -13.25 -3.22 12.42
N TYR A 33 -12.00 -3.30 12.89
CA TYR A 33 -10.90 -2.43 12.47
C TYR A 33 -10.53 -2.57 10.97
N GLN A 34 -10.93 -3.66 10.30
CA GLN A 34 -10.76 -3.77 8.84
C GLN A 34 -11.71 -2.85 8.05
N PHE A 35 -12.70 -2.27 8.72
CA PHE A 35 -13.73 -1.42 8.14
C PHE A 35 -13.64 0.01 8.69
N GLY A 36 -13.72 0.98 7.79
CA GLY A 36 -13.71 2.40 8.13
C GLY A 36 -15.10 2.97 8.43
N ARG A 37 -15.13 4.28 8.69
CA ARG A 37 -16.34 5.06 9.02
C ARG A 37 -17.38 5.14 7.89
N THR A 38 -17.03 4.69 6.68
CA THR A 38 -17.95 4.62 5.53
C THR A 38 -18.81 3.36 5.55
N VAL A 39 -18.35 2.29 6.21
CA VAL A 39 -19.03 0.99 6.28
C VAL A 39 -19.71 0.82 7.64
N LEU A 40 -19.06 1.25 8.72
CA LEU A 40 -19.56 1.12 10.08
C LEU A 40 -19.85 2.49 10.72
N PRO A 41 -20.83 2.57 11.64
CA PRO A 41 -21.10 3.79 12.39
C PRO A 41 -19.86 4.32 13.14
N ALA A 42 -19.66 5.65 13.10
CA ALA A 42 -18.50 6.30 13.70
C ALA A 42 -18.20 5.91 15.16
N PRO A 43 -19.19 5.78 16.07
CA PRO A 43 -18.91 5.39 17.46
C PRO A 43 -18.28 4.00 17.58
N ILE A 44 -18.68 3.05 16.73
CA ILE A 44 -18.15 1.68 16.74
C ILE A 44 -16.69 1.68 16.28
N VAL A 45 -16.41 2.43 15.20
CA VAL A 45 -15.05 2.59 14.67
C VAL A 45 -14.16 3.27 15.71
N GLU A 46 -14.60 4.36 16.34
CA GLU A 46 -13.80 5.10 17.32
C GLU A 46 -13.47 4.29 18.58
N VAL A 47 -14.42 3.51 19.10
CA VAL A 47 -14.18 2.62 20.23
C VAL A 47 -13.18 1.53 19.86
N THR A 48 -13.32 0.98 18.66
CA THR A 48 -12.42 -0.06 18.14
C THR A 48 -11.02 0.49 17.92
N ASP A 49 -10.87 1.63 17.27
CA ASP A 49 -9.59 2.30 17.05
C ASP A 49 -8.87 2.57 18.37
N ARG A 50 -9.59 3.12 19.36
CA ARG A 50 -9.02 3.41 20.69
C ARG A 50 -8.52 2.15 21.39
N TYR A 51 -9.18 1.01 21.17
CA TYR A 51 -8.73 -0.28 21.71
C TYR A 51 -7.55 -0.84 20.90
N ILE A 52 -7.66 -0.93 19.58
CA ILE A 52 -6.74 -1.65 18.68
C ILE A 52 -5.43 -0.88 18.42
N VAL A 53 -5.48 0.43 18.20
CA VAL A 53 -4.32 1.25 17.81
C VAL A 53 -3.16 1.15 18.82
N PRO A 54 -3.38 1.21 20.14
CA PRO A 54 -2.30 0.99 21.11
C PRO A 54 -1.63 -0.38 21.01
N TRP A 55 -2.37 -1.46 20.72
CA TRP A 55 -1.80 -2.80 20.58
C TRP A 55 -0.85 -2.89 19.38
N PHE A 56 -1.18 -2.21 18.28
CA PHE A 56 -0.27 -2.10 17.14
C PHE A 56 0.98 -1.28 17.49
N HIS A 57 0.84 -0.17 18.23
CA HIS A 57 1.99 0.67 18.58
C HIS A 57 2.92 0.10 19.65
N GLN A 58 2.41 -0.71 20.59
CA GLN A 58 3.22 -1.26 21.68
C GLN A 58 4.08 -2.46 21.25
N ASN A 59 3.67 -3.20 20.23
CA ASN A 59 4.39 -4.40 19.80
C ASN A 59 4.16 -4.69 18.32
N TYR A 60 4.55 -3.74 17.46
CA TYR A 60 4.45 -3.86 15.99
C TYR A 60 4.94 -5.23 15.48
N LEU A 61 5.99 -5.78 16.08
CA LEU A 61 6.60 -7.06 15.70
C LEU A 61 5.78 -8.31 16.04
N MET A 62 4.83 -8.22 16.97
CA MET A 62 4.09 -9.39 17.48
C MET A 62 2.84 -9.71 16.66
N PHE A 63 2.25 -8.73 15.98
CA PHE A 63 0.94 -8.88 15.33
C PHE A 63 0.83 -8.29 13.93
N ALA A 64 1.83 -7.55 13.46
CA ALA A 64 1.90 -7.09 12.08
C ALA A 64 3.26 -7.48 11.48
N PRO A 65 3.33 -7.92 10.21
CA PRO A 65 4.60 -7.83 9.49
C PRO A 65 5.12 -6.40 9.59
N ASP A 66 6.45 -6.23 9.59
CA ASP A 66 7.12 -4.93 9.65
C ASP A 66 6.35 -3.96 8.72
N PRO A 67 5.81 -2.83 9.21
CA PRO A 67 5.02 -1.93 8.38
C PRO A 67 5.85 -1.58 7.16
N ALA A 68 5.24 -1.58 5.97
CA ALA A 68 5.94 -1.31 4.72
C ALA A 68 6.77 -0.05 4.88
N ARG A 69 8.09 -0.21 5.06
CA ARG A 69 9.01 0.89 5.33
C ARG A 69 9.16 1.77 4.11
N GLU A 70 8.80 1.24 2.95
CA GLU A 70 8.80 1.91 1.67
C GLU A 70 7.43 1.73 1.03
N ILE A 71 6.78 2.84 0.71
CA ILE A 71 5.53 2.86 -0.05
C ILE A 71 5.84 3.54 -1.38
N HIS A 72 5.70 2.82 -2.49
CA HIS A 72 5.86 3.37 -3.82
C HIS A 72 4.48 3.67 -4.42
N THR A 73 4.26 4.91 -4.84
CA THR A 73 3.01 5.37 -5.44
C THR A 73 3.25 5.72 -6.90
N PHE A 74 2.41 5.17 -7.78
CA PHE A 74 2.49 5.42 -9.22
C PHE A 74 1.93 6.81 -9.54
N LEU A 75 2.68 7.59 -10.32
CA LEU A 75 2.21 8.84 -10.92
C LEU A 75 2.48 8.87 -12.41
N TYR A 76 1.67 9.65 -13.12
CA TYR A 76 1.88 9.92 -14.53
C TYR A 76 1.49 11.34 -14.91
N ARG A 77 1.99 11.80 -16.05
CA ARG A 77 1.52 12.99 -16.76
C ARG A 77 1.55 12.76 -18.26
N VAL A 78 0.69 13.45 -18.98
CA VAL A 78 0.58 13.36 -20.44
C VAL A 78 0.86 14.72 -21.06
N GLU A 79 1.47 14.73 -22.24
CA GLU A 79 1.64 15.89 -23.09
C GLU A 79 0.61 15.82 -24.22
N THR A 80 -0.14 16.90 -24.40
CA THR A 80 -1.04 17.10 -25.54
C THR A 80 -0.62 18.35 -26.30
N ASP A 81 -1.36 18.77 -27.32
CA ASP A 81 -1.12 20.02 -28.04
C ASP A 81 -1.15 21.27 -27.14
N THR A 82 -1.82 21.19 -26.00
CA THR A 82 -1.89 22.26 -25.00
C THR A 82 -0.72 22.23 -24.00
N GLY A 83 0.19 21.27 -24.13
CA GLY A 83 1.34 21.05 -23.24
C GLY A 83 1.14 19.94 -22.22
N TRP A 84 1.98 19.94 -21.19
CA TRP A 84 1.99 18.91 -20.15
C TRP A 84 0.87 19.10 -19.14
N SER A 85 0.18 18.00 -18.80
CA SER A 85 -0.68 17.94 -17.64
C SER A 85 0.13 18.00 -16.34
N ASN A 86 -0.53 18.38 -15.25
CA ASN A 86 -0.02 18.11 -13.90
C ASN A 86 0.19 16.60 -13.70
N TRP A 87 1.05 16.25 -12.75
CA TRP A 87 1.20 14.87 -12.29
C TRP A 87 -0.11 14.40 -11.66
N LYS A 88 -0.63 13.28 -12.16
CA LYS A 88 -1.82 12.61 -11.68
C LYS A 88 -1.41 11.45 -10.78
N ASN A 89 -2.07 11.34 -9.62
CA ASN A 89 -1.96 10.20 -8.72
C ASN A 89 -3.25 9.35 -8.84
N PRO A 90 -3.25 8.32 -9.72
CA PRO A 90 -4.40 7.44 -9.86
C PRO A 90 -4.66 6.58 -8.62
N VAL A 91 -3.64 6.36 -7.78
CA VAL A 91 -3.73 5.50 -6.58
C VAL A 91 -4.64 6.12 -5.51
N TYR A 92 -4.63 7.44 -5.37
CA TYR A 92 -5.24 8.13 -4.21
C TYR A 92 -6.70 7.76 -3.97
N LYS A 93 -7.52 7.68 -5.03
CA LYS A 93 -8.92 7.28 -4.89
C LYS A 93 -9.05 5.87 -4.29
N TYR A 94 -8.29 4.92 -4.83
CA TYR A 94 -8.31 3.53 -4.40
C TYR A 94 -7.67 3.32 -3.03
N GLN A 95 -6.70 4.16 -2.66
CA GLN A 95 -6.15 4.20 -1.31
C GLN A 95 -7.23 4.57 -0.27
N LEU A 96 -8.06 5.57 -0.56
CA LEU A 96 -9.19 5.92 0.31
C LEU A 96 -10.20 4.78 0.40
N GLU A 97 -10.51 4.12 -0.72
CA GLU A 97 -11.39 2.96 -0.74
C GLU A 97 -10.81 1.78 0.07
N HIS A 98 -9.52 1.48 -0.10
CA HIS A 98 -8.79 0.44 0.63
C HIS A 98 -8.79 0.71 2.14
N TRP A 99 -8.52 1.95 2.58
CA TRP A 99 -8.60 2.33 3.98
C TRP A 99 -10.02 2.24 4.55
N SER A 100 -11.02 2.39 3.70
CA SER A 100 -12.42 2.33 4.10
C SER A 100 -12.96 0.90 4.20
N ASN A 101 -12.48 0.00 3.33
CA ASN A 101 -12.81 -1.41 3.32
C ASN A 101 -11.70 -2.19 2.61
N LYS A 102 -10.88 -2.90 3.39
CA LYS A 102 -9.75 -3.66 2.84
C LYS A 102 -10.15 -4.90 2.02
N PHE A 103 -11.41 -5.33 2.11
CA PHE A 103 -11.95 -6.44 1.31
C PHE A 103 -12.72 -5.97 0.07
N GLY A 104 -12.75 -4.66 -0.20
CA GLY A 104 -13.40 -4.11 -1.39
C GLY A 104 -12.48 -4.15 -2.61
N SER A 105 -13.07 -4.03 -3.80
CA SER A 105 -12.33 -3.96 -5.08
C SER A 105 -11.34 -2.80 -5.17
N GLY A 106 -11.51 -1.77 -4.34
CA GLY A 106 -10.55 -0.68 -4.20
C GLY A 106 -9.20 -1.14 -3.66
N SER A 107 -9.16 -2.20 -2.84
CA SER A 107 -7.92 -2.82 -2.38
C SER A 107 -7.14 -3.43 -3.54
N ASP A 108 -7.82 -4.21 -4.40
CA ASP A 108 -7.18 -4.84 -5.55
C ASP A 108 -6.56 -3.79 -6.47
N MET A 109 -7.28 -2.68 -6.73
CA MET A 109 -6.76 -1.62 -7.59
C MET A 109 -5.65 -0.80 -6.92
N TYR A 110 -5.72 -0.59 -5.61
CA TYR A 110 -4.63 0.00 -4.83
C TYR A 110 -3.35 -0.82 -4.97
N ASP A 111 -3.45 -2.14 -4.82
CA ASP A 111 -2.33 -3.08 -4.92
C ASP A 111 -1.78 -3.15 -6.35
N ILE A 112 -2.65 -3.21 -7.38
CA ILE A 112 -2.24 -3.20 -8.79
C ILE A 112 -1.46 -1.93 -9.13
N LEU A 113 -1.98 -0.75 -8.77
CA LEU A 113 -1.36 0.51 -9.14
C LEU A 113 -0.06 0.78 -8.37
N ASN A 114 0.03 0.40 -7.09
CA ASN A 114 1.31 0.46 -6.39
C ASN A 114 2.28 -0.59 -6.92
N GLY A 115 1.81 -1.77 -7.34
CA GLY A 115 2.63 -2.76 -8.04
C GLY A 115 3.29 -2.24 -9.32
N ILE A 116 2.66 -1.29 -10.03
CA ILE A 116 3.30 -0.57 -11.15
C ILE A 116 4.48 0.26 -10.63
N ALA A 117 4.30 0.99 -9.53
CA ALA A 117 5.35 1.80 -8.92
C ALA A 117 6.51 0.94 -8.41
N ASP A 118 6.21 -0.19 -7.77
CA ASP A 118 7.20 -1.17 -7.30
C ASP A 118 7.99 -1.73 -8.49
N ALA A 119 7.31 -2.10 -9.58
CA ALA A 119 7.96 -2.61 -10.79
C ALA A 119 8.85 -1.55 -11.46
N LEU A 120 8.42 -0.29 -11.48
CA LEU A 120 9.24 0.84 -11.94
C LEU A 120 10.48 1.03 -11.06
N TYR A 121 10.30 1.09 -9.74
CA TYR A 121 11.37 1.28 -8.76
C TYR A 121 12.41 0.15 -8.81
N ASN A 122 11.96 -1.10 -8.82
CA ASN A 122 12.83 -2.27 -8.95
C ASN A 122 13.53 -2.32 -10.31
N GLY A 123 12.81 -1.97 -11.38
CA GLY A 123 13.37 -1.86 -12.73
C GLY A 123 14.48 -0.81 -12.81
N ALA A 124 14.32 0.33 -12.13
CA ALA A 124 15.34 1.37 -12.07
C ALA A 124 16.65 0.87 -11.47
N HIS A 125 16.57 0.11 -10.37
CA HIS A 125 17.74 -0.52 -9.76
C HIS A 125 18.44 -1.47 -10.74
N TYR A 126 17.67 -2.22 -11.54
CA TYR A 126 18.24 -3.07 -12.59
C TYR A 126 18.94 -2.29 -13.70
N ALA A 127 18.32 -1.21 -14.21
CA ALA A 127 18.94 -0.37 -15.24
C ALA A 127 20.24 0.30 -14.79
N HIS A 128 20.38 0.62 -13.51
CA HIS A 128 21.65 1.13 -12.98
C HIS A 128 22.82 0.15 -13.14
N PHE A 129 22.58 -1.17 -13.15
CA PHE A 129 23.64 -2.15 -13.41
C PHE A 129 24.14 -2.16 -14.87
N LYS A 130 23.38 -1.61 -15.82
CA LYS A 130 23.81 -1.48 -17.23
C LYS A 130 24.89 -0.42 -17.44
N GLY A 131 25.23 0.37 -16.43
CA GLY A 131 26.29 1.39 -16.46
C GLY A 131 25.91 2.67 -17.20
N GLN A 132 25.33 2.57 -18.40
CA GLN A 132 24.81 3.69 -19.19
C GLN A 132 23.46 3.30 -19.83
N PRO A 133 22.36 3.29 -19.06
CA PRO A 133 21.06 2.95 -19.61
C PRO A 133 20.58 4.01 -20.61
N MET A 134 20.07 3.57 -21.75
CA MET A 134 19.40 4.43 -22.74
C MET A 134 17.90 4.51 -22.44
N ASP A 135 17.19 5.52 -22.95
CA ASP A 135 15.74 5.69 -22.75
C ASP A 135 14.93 4.43 -23.10
N ASP A 136 15.29 3.74 -24.19
CA ASP A 136 14.65 2.49 -24.60
C ASP A 136 14.76 1.37 -23.56
N ASP A 137 15.85 1.33 -22.78
CA ASP A 137 16.01 0.36 -21.69
C ASP A 137 14.94 0.54 -20.61
N TRP A 138 14.53 1.79 -20.38
CA TRP A 138 13.46 2.12 -19.43
C TRP A 138 12.09 1.78 -20.00
N PHE A 139 11.86 2.02 -21.29
CA PHE A 139 10.59 1.74 -21.95
C PHE A 139 10.31 0.24 -22.07
N GLU A 140 11.35 -0.59 -22.08
CA GLU A 140 11.23 -2.04 -22.10
C GLU A 140 10.88 -2.65 -20.74
N MET A 141 10.99 -1.90 -19.64
CA MET A 141 10.69 -2.38 -18.29
C MET A 141 9.21 -2.78 -18.15
N PRO A 142 8.90 -3.88 -17.43
CA PRO A 142 7.52 -4.32 -17.20
C PRO A 142 6.64 -3.22 -16.59
N GLY A 143 7.14 -2.51 -15.59
CA GLY A 143 6.42 -1.40 -14.95
C GLY A 143 6.07 -0.28 -15.94
N PHE A 144 6.98 0.07 -16.85
CA PHE A 144 6.75 1.10 -17.85
C PHE A 144 5.70 0.68 -18.88
N LYS A 145 5.75 -0.58 -19.35
CA LYS A 145 4.75 -1.12 -20.30
C LYS A 145 3.35 -1.17 -19.69
N ILE A 146 3.23 -1.58 -18.43
CA ILE A 146 1.94 -1.61 -17.74
C ILE A 146 1.42 -0.19 -17.51
N ALA A 147 2.29 0.74 -17.07
CA ALA A 147 1.94 2.14 -16.90
C ALA A 147 1.45 2.77 -18.22
N GLN A 148 2.13 2.49 -19.34
CA GLN A 148 1.70 2.95 -20.66
C GLN A 148 0.28 2.49 -20.98
N LYS A 149 -0.01 1.20 -20.80
CA LYS A 149 -1.36 0.66 -21.03
C LYS A 149 -2.40 1.36 -20.16
N TYR A 150 -2.10 1.54 -18.87
CA TYR A 150 -2.98 2.25 -17.94
C TYR A 150 -3.28 3.68 -18.41
N ILE A 151 -2.26 4.43 -18.82
CA ILE A 151 -2.39 5.82 -19.28
C ILE A 151 -3.27 5.89 -20.53
N PHE A 152 -3.06 5.00 -21.49
CA PHE A 152 -3.84 4.98 -22.73
C PHE A 152 -5.31 4.64 -22.50
N GLU A 153 -5.62 3.82 -21.50
CA GLU A 153 -6.99 3.42 -21.17
C GLU A 153 -7.68 4.40 -20.21
N HIS A 154 -6.94 5.09 -19.32
CA HIS A 154 -7.51 5.80 -18.16
C HIS A 154 -7.10 7.28 -18.02
N SER A 155 -6.27 7.84 -18.92
CA SER A 155 -5.85 9.24 -18.81
C SER A 155 -6.98 10.25 -18.99
N GLY A 156 -8.09 9.84 -19.61
CA GLY A 156 -9.19 10.70 -20.03
C GLY A 156 -8.87 11.52 -21.30
N VAL A 157 -7.75 11.24 -21.95
CA VAL A 157 -7.31 11.86 -23.21
C VAL A 157 -7.24 10.75 -24.26
N SER A 158 -7.75 11.02 -25.46
CA SER A 158 -7.69 10.04 -26.55
C SER A 158 -6.24 9.79 -26.97
N ILE A 159 -5.90 8.56 -27.35
CA ILE A 159 -4.51 8.15 -27.63
C ILE A 159 -3.88 9.00 -28.74
N ASP A 160 -4.66 9.38 -29.75
CA ASP A 160 -4.28 10.25 -30.87
C ASP A 160 -3.95 11.69 -30.45
N GLN A 161 -4.38 12.12 -29.26
CA GLN A 161 -4.12 13.44 -28.70
C GLN A 161 -2.94 13.46 -27.71
N ILE A 162 -2.42 12.29 -27.36
CA ILE A 162 -1.25 12.16 -26.48
C ILE A 162 -0.01 12.22 -27.38
N ASN A 163 0.77 13.30 -27.29
CA ASN A 163 2.03 13.49 -28.02
C ASN A 163 3.21 12.80 -27.32
N ALA A 164 3.17 12.79 -25.99
CA ALA A 164 4.14 12.09 -25.15
C ALA A 164 3.53 11.82 -23.78
N PHE A 165 4.14 10.92 -23.02
CA PHE A 165 3.80 10.73 -21.62
C PHE A 165 5.05 10.48 -20.78
N GLN A 166 4.90 10.71 -19.48
CA GLN A 166 5.95 10.46 -18.50
C GLN A 166 5.34 9.78 -17.27
N VAL A 167 6.09 8.83 -16.71
CA VAL A 167 5.73 8.10 -15.50
C VAL A 167 6.69 8.44 -14.38
N GLY A 168 6.24 8.25 -13.15
CA GLY A 168 7.02 8.55 -11.95
C GLY A 168 6.65 7.59 -10.82
N ALA A 169 7.63 7.32 -9.95
CA ALA A 169 7.42 6.63 -8.69
C ALA A 169 7.67 7.62 -7.55
N PHE A 170 6.66 7.84 -6.71
CA PHE A 170 6.79 8.60 -5.47
C PHE A 170 6.97 7.62 -4.32
N THR A 171 8.14 7.67 -3.68
CA THR A 171 8.51 6.77 -2.60
C THR A 171 8.42 7.50 -1.27
N GLU A 172 7.66 6.95 -0.34
CA GLU A 172 7.71 7.33 1.07
C GLU A 172 8.52 6.31 1.85
N HIS A 173 9.62 6.74 2.47
CA HIS A 173 10.41 5.92 3.38
C HIS A 173 10.08 6.28 4.84
N HIS A 174 9.45 5.36 5.55
CA HIS A 174 9.01 5.50 6.94
C HIS A 174 10.06 4.92 7.89
N TYR A 175 10.43 5.66 8.93
CA TYR A 175 11.44 5.25 9.90
C TYR A 175 11.06 5.69 11.31
N VAL A 176 11.55 4.94 12.30
CA VAL A 176 11.38 5.31 13.72
C VAL A 176 12.71 5.82 14.26
N LYS A 177 12.74 7.07 14.72
CA LYS A 177 13.92 7.66 15.38
C LYS A 177 13.50 8.17 16.75
N ASN A 178 14.17 7.68 17.80
CA ASN A 178 13.87 8.02 19.21
C ASN A 178 12.37 7.84 19.57
N GLY A 179 11.76 6.75 19.11
CA GLY A 179 10.33 6.46 19.36
C GLY A 179 9.35 7.34 18.58
N THR A 180 9.82 8.24 17.73
CA THR A 180 8.98 9.07 16.85
C THR A 180 8.99 8.52 15.43
N LEU A 181 7.82 8.41 14.81
CA LEU A 181 7.68 8.06 13.39
C LEU A 181 8.04 9.28 12.53
N GLY A 182 9.03 9.12 11.66
CA GLY A 182 9.41 10.08 10.62
C GLY A 182 9.18 9.50 9.23
N LYS A 183 9.09 10.39 8.23
CA LYS A 183 9.08 9.98 6.82
C LYS A 183 9.99 10.84 5.97
N THR A 184 10.64 10.22 5.01
CA THR A 184 11.37 10.88 3.92
C THR A 184 10.63 10.59 2.62
N VAL A 185 10.57 11.55 1.71
CA VAL A 185 9.91 11.39 0.42
C VAL A 185 10.90 11.59 -0.71
N LEU A 186 10.79 10.76 -1.75
CA LEU A 186 11.57 10.84 -2.97
C LEU A 186 10.64 10.72 -4.17
N PHE A 187 10.76 11.64 -5.12
CA PHE A 187 10.08 11.52 -6.41
C PHE A 187 11.09 11.20 -7.50
N GLN A 188 10.88 10.09 -8.20
CA GLN A 188 11.71 9.66 -9.31
C GLN A 188 10.90 9.67 -10.61
N PRO A 189 11.09 10.69 -11.48
CA PRO A 189 10.54 10.66 -12.83
C PRO A 189 11.38 9.78 -13.74
N TYR A 190 10.72 9.07 -14.66
CA TYR A 190 11.35 8.23 -15.68
C TYR A 190 11.43 8.96 -17.03
N PRO A 191 12.22 8.48 -18.01
CA PRO A 191 12.31 9.12 -19.33
C PRO A 191 10.96 9.34 -20.00
N ILE A 192 10.90 10.38 -20.85
CA ILE A 192 9.68 10.76 -21.57
C ILE A 192 9.55 9.85 -22.79
N LYS A 193 8.42 9.14 -22.91
CA LYS A 193 8.12 8.36 -24.10
C LYS A 193 7.22 9.16 -25.02
N ARG A 194 7.71 9.43 -26.23
CA ARG A 194 6.90 10.00 -27.31
C ARG A 194 6.03 8.90 -27.92
N THR A 195 4.79 9.23 -28.21
CA THR A 195 3.92 8.36 -29.02
C THR A 195 4.34 8.52 -30.48
N ALA A 196 4.38 7.43 -31.23
CA ALA A 196 4.53 7.53 -32.67
C ALA A 196 3.22 8.11 -33.22
N GLN A 197 3.29 9.30 -33.82
CA GLN A 197 2.20 9.85 -34.64
C GLN A 197 2.09 9.06 -35.94
#